data_AF-A0A3D1FCQ4-F1
#
_entry.id   AF-A0A3D1FCQ4-F1
#
_cell.length_a   1.000
_cell.length_b   1.000
_cell.length_c   1.000
_cell.angle_alpha   90.00
_cell.angle_beta   90.00
_cell.angle_gamma   90.00
#
_symmetry.space_group_name_H-M   'P 1'
#
loop_
_entity.id
_entity.type
_entity.pdbx_description
1 polymer ?
#
loop_
_entity_poly.entity_id
_entity_poly.type
_entity_poly.pdbx_seq_one_letter_code
_entity_poly.pdbx_strand_id
1 'polypeptide(L)'
;YKFRTMYEDAEERLKEILATDPEAKEEWEKYWKLKNDPRITKVGGWLRSSSLDELPQVLNILKGEMSLIGPRPYLPREQEFLAEEAHTILRLPPGITGLWQVSGRSNTDYNFRLAMDSWYVKNWDLWLDVMIVFKTIGVVLNREGAR
;
A
#
# COMPACT_ATOMS: atom_id res chain seq x y z
N TYR A 1 8.74 -9.33 1.64
CA TYR A 1 8.22 -10.31 0.64
C TYR A 1 6.69 -10.30 0.66
N LYS A 2 6.01 -10.83 -0.36
CA LYS A 2 4.54 -10.98 -0.40
C LYS A 2 4.18 -12.26 -1.14
N PHE A 3 3.11 -12.96 -0.76
CA PHE A 3 2.62 -14.09 -1.54
C PHE A 3 2.03 -13.60 -2.88
N ARG A 4 2.30 -14.35 -3.96
CA ARG A 4 1.69 -14.09 -5.26
C ARG A 4 0.20 -14.44 -5.19
N THR A 5 -0.66 -13.46 -5.42
CA THR A 5 -2.12 -13.65 -5.41
C THR A 5 -2.75 -13.56 -6.81
N MET A 6 -1.97 -13.12 -7.79
CA MET A 6 -2.40 -12.93 -9.19
C MET A 6 -1.82 -14.04 -10.08
N TYR A 7 -2.42 -14.24 -11.24
CA TYR A 7 -1.87 -15.13 -12.27
C TYR A 7 -0.50 -14.65 -12.76
N GLU A 8 0.29 -15.54 -13.36
CA GLU A 8 1.62 -15.20 -13.86
C GLU A 8 1.59 -14.22 -15.04
N ASP A 9 0.55 -14.32 -15.87
CA ASP A 9 0.24 -13.46 -17.02
C ASP A 9 -0.53 -12.18 -16.62
N ALA A 10 -0.54 -11.80 -15.33
CA ALA A 10 -1.34 -10.67 -14.85
C ALA A 10 -0.98 -9.33 -15.51
N GLU A 11 0.27 -9.13 -15.92
CA GLU A 11 0.67 -7.90 -16.60
C GLU A 11 0.19 -7.84 -18.05
N GLU A 12 0.18 -8.97 -18.76
CA GLU A 12 -0.40 -9.09 -20.10
C GLU A 12 -1.91 -8.89 -20.06
N ARG A 13 -2.60 -9.56 -19.13
CA ARG A 13 -4.04 -9.37 -18.88
C ARG A 13 -4.37 -7.92 -18.56
N LEU A 14 -3.55 -7.21 -17.78
CA LEU A 14 -3.79 -5.80 -17.49
C LEU A 14 -3.76 -4.96 -18.78
N LYS A 15 -2.76 -5.16 -19.64
CA LYS A 15 -2.65 -4.41 -20.89
C LYS A 15 -3.87 -4.64 -21.78
N GLU A 16 -4.33 -5.88 -21.87
CA GLU A 16 -5.55 -6.22 -22.60
C GLU A 16 -6.78 -5.52 -22.01
N ILE A 17 -6.99 -5.62 -20.69
CA ILE A 17 -8.12 -4.99 -20.00
C ILE A 17 -8.13 -3.47 -20.24
N LEU A 18 -7.01 -2.79 -20.04
CA LEU A 18 -6.92 -1.33 -20.21
C LEU A 18 -7.07 -0.89 -21.68
N ALA A 19 -6.85 -1.79 -22.64
CA ALA A 19 -7.07 -1.53 -24.06
C ALA A 19 -8.54 -1.72 -24.46
N THR A 20 -9.24 -2.67 -23.83
CA THR A 20 -10.63 -3.03 -24.19
C THR A 20 -11.70 -2.35 -23.33
N ASP A 21 -11.36 -1.88 -22.13
CA ASP A 21 -12.30 -1.33 -21.16
C ASP A 21 -11.88 0.10 -20.73
N PRO A 22 -12.54 1.14 -21.29
CA PRO A 22 -12.28 2.53 -20.93
C PRO A 22 -12.58 2.87 -19.47
N GLU A 23 -13.57 2.23 -18.84
CA GLU A 23 -13.91 2.49 -17.43
C GLU A 23 -12.82 1.93 -16.50
N ALA A 24 -12.34 0.72 -16.77
CA ALA A 24 -11.21 0.13 -16.06
C ALA A 24 -9.94 0.97 -16.23
N LYS A 25 -9.75 1.59 -17.41
CA LYS A 25 -8.63 2.49 -17.65
C LYS A 25 -8.68 3.75 -16.80
N GLU A 26 -9.83 4.42 -16.73
CA GLU A 26 -10.00 5.61 -15.88
C GLU A 26 -9.83 5.27 -14.39
N GLU A 27 -10.38 4.15 -13.94
CA GLU A 27 -10.19 3.67 -12.56
C GLU A 27 -8.70 3.41 -12.26
N TRP A 28 -7.99 2.77 -13.19
CA TRP A 28 -6.57 2.46 -13.05
C TRP A 28 -5.70 3.71 -13.04
N GLU A 29 -5.94 4.67 -13.93
CA GLU A 29 -5.19 5.94 -13.97
C GLU A 29 -5.36 6.73 -12.67
N LYS A 30 -6.54 6.67 -12.06
CA LYS A 30 -6.83 7.39 -10.82
C LYS A 30 -6.31 6.71 -9.56
N TYR A 31 -6.49 5.38 -9.46
CA TYR A 31 -6.25 4.67 -8.20
C TYR A 31 -5.13 3.63 -8.27
N TRP A 32 -4.60 3.35 -9.46
CA TRP A 32 -3.60 2.30 -9.71
C TRP A 32 -4.02 0.91 -9.23
N LYS A 33 -5.34 0.69 -9.14
CA LYS A 33 -5.99 -0.56 -8.75
C LYS A 33 -7.36 -0.64 -9.40
N LEU A 34 -7.78 -1.86 -9.74
CA LEU A 34 -9.14 -2.15 -10.16
C LEU A 34 -9.91 -2.69 -8.97
N LYS A 35 -11.15 -2.25 -8.76
CA LYS A 35 -11.99 -2.76 -7.65
C LYS A 35 -12.33 -4.24 -7.80
N ASN A 36 -12.66 -4.67 -9.03
CA ASN A 36 -12.92 -6.07 -9.35
C ASN A 36 -11.85 -6.56 -10.32
N ASP A 37 -10.68 -6.89 -9.78
CA ASP A 37 -9.52 -7.21 -10.60
C ASP A 37 -9.53 -8.69 -11.07
N PRO A 38 -9.76 -8.97 -12.37
CA PRO A 38 -9.86 -10.33 -12.89
C PRO A 38 -8.50 -11.05 -12.92
N ARG A 39 -7.40 -10.35 -12.63
CA ARG A 39 -6.06 -10.92 -12.54
C ARG A 39 -5.83 -11.67 -11.23
N ILE A 40 -6.69 -11.47 -10.23
CA ILE A 40 -6.60 -12.12 -8.92
C ILE A 40 -7.17 -13.53 -9.01
N THR A 41 -6.43 -14.52 -8.52
CA THR A 41 -6.91 -15.91 -8.42
C THR A 41 -7.94 -16.05 -7.29
N LYS A 42 -8.82 -17.07 -7.32
CA LYS A 42 -9.78 -17.30 -6.22
C LYS A 42 -9.10 -17.43 -4.85
N VAL A 43 -8.01 -18.20 -4.78
CA VAL A 43 -7.19 -18.34 -3.57
C VAL A 43 -6.51 -17.01 -3.21
N GLY A 44 -6.00 -16.28 -4.20
CA GLY A 44 -5.42 -14.96 -4.00
C GLY A 44 -6.39 -13.93 -3.45
N GLY A 45 -7.67 -13.99 -3.86
CA GLY A 45 -8.74 -13.16 -3.30
C GLY A 45 -8.97 -13.46 -1.83
N TRP A 46 -9.01 -14.75 -1.45
CA TRP A 46 -9.11 -15.15 -0.05
C TRP A 46 -7.89 -14.69 0.77
N LEU A 47 -6.67 -14.87 0.25
CA LEU A 47 -5.44 -14.42 0.91
C LEU A 47 -5.43 -12.91 1.14
N ARG A 48 -5.84 -12.11 0.15
CA ARG A 48 -5.98 -10.65 0.28
C ARG A 48 -7.06 -10.26 1.30
N SER A 49 -8.21 -10.93 1.28
CA SER A 49 -9.31 -10.64 2.20
C SER A 49 -8.99 -10.94 3.66
N SER A 50 -8.03 -11.83 3.90
CA SER A 50 -7.54 -12.21 5.23
C SER A 50 -6.20 -11.55 5.57
N SER A 51 -5.65 -10.70 4.69
CA SER A 51 -4.32 -10.10 4.79
C SER A 51 -3.17 -11.11 4.94
N LEU A 52 -3.41 -12.39 4.64
CA LEU A 52 -2.42 -13.45 4.77
C LEU A 52 -1.35 -13.38 3.68
N ASP A 53 -1.64 -12.71 2.57
CA ASP A 53 -0.68 -12.45 1.50
C ASP A 53 0.55 -11.66 1.99
N GLU A 54 0.40 -10.88 3.06
CA GLU A 54 1.44 -10.02 3.63
C GLU A 54 2.23 -10.65 4.78
N LEU A 55 1.87 -11.87 5.23
CA LEU A 55 2.64 -12.59 6.26
C LEU A 55 4.16 -12.65 5.99
N PRO A 56 4.64 -12.84 4.75
CA PRO A 56 6.08 -12.83 4.47
C PRO A 56 6.77 -11.48 4.74
N GLN A 57 6.04 -10.38 4.93
CA GLN A 57 6.59 -9.09 5.34
C GLN A 57 7.06 -9.09 6.79
N VAL A 58 6.51 -9.95 7.65
CA VAL A 58 6.98 -10.11 9.05
C VAL A 58 8.44 -10.56 9.07
N LEU A 59 8.85 -11.39 8.11
CA LEU A 59 10.26 -11.79 7.98
C LEU A 59 11.16 -10.60 7.61
N ASN A 60 10.67 -9.62 6.85
CA ASN A 60 11.43 -8.41 6.54
C ASN A 60 11.62 -7.52 7.78
N ILE A 61 10.64 -7.48 8.67
CA ILE A 61 10.77 -6.80 9.97
C ILE A 61 11.88 -7.46 10.79
N LEU A 62 11.86 -8.79 10.88
CA LEU A 62 12.88 -9.52 11.64
C LEU A 62 14.30 -9.37 11.05
N LYS A 63 14.41 -9.16 9.73
CA LYS A 63 15.68 -8.86 9.05
C LYS A 63 16.13 -7.40 9.18
N GLY A 64 15.28 -6.51 9.71
CA GLY A 64 15.56 -5.07 9.76
C GLY A 64 15.40 -4.34 8.41
N GLU A 65 14.83 -4.98 7.40
CA GLU A 65 14.55 -4.38 6.09
C GLU A 65 13.27 -3.54 6.08
N MET A 66 12.37 -3.80 7.04
CA MET A 66 11.10 -3.11 7.22
C MET A 66 10.85 -2.81 8.71
N SER A 67 9.95 -1.87 8.98
CA SER A 67 9.40 -1.62 10.30
C SER A 67 7.94 -2.07 10.37
N LEU A 68 7.40 -2.21 11.59
CA LEU A 68 5.96 -2.34 11.76
C LEU A 68 5.26 -1.05 11.33
N ILE A 69 5.82 0.10 11.71
CA ILE A 69 5.27 1.43 11.46
C ILE A 69 6.31 2.24 10.69
N GLY A 70 5.89 2.84 9.59
CA GLY A 70 6.77 3.61 8.73
C GLY A 70 6.07 4.09 7.46
N PRO A 71 6.79 4.80 6.60
CA PRO A 71 6.30 5.18 5.29
C PRO A 71 5.96 3.96 4.42
N ARG A 72 5.06 4.11 3.46
CA ARG A 72 4.72 2.99 2.56
C ARG A 72 5.93 2.63 1.68
N PRO A 73 6.14 1.35 1.32
CA PRO A 73 7.06 1.00 0.24
C PRO A 73 6.54 1.51 -1.11
N TYR A 74 7.33 2.35 -1.77
CA TYR A 74 7.04 2.91 -3.10
C TYR A 74 7.67 2.06 -4.22
N LEU A 75 6.98 1.96 -5.35
CA LEU A 75 7.45 1.26 -6.54
C LEU A 75 8.37 2.16 -7.40
N PRO A 76 9.27 1.60 -8.21
CA PRO A 76 10.10 2.40 -9.11
C PRO A 76 9.31 3.33 -10.05
N ARG A 77 8.13 2.89 -10.50
CA ARG A 77 7.22 3.70 -11.33
C ARG A 77 6.63 4.93 -10.61
N GLU A 78 6.70 4.95 -9.28
CA GLU A 78 6.21 6.04 -8.42
C GLU A 78 7.32 7.05 -8.10
N GLN A 79 8.55 6.83 -8.61
CA GLN A 79 9.73 7.63 -8.31
C GLN A 79 9.60 9.09 -8.73
N GLU A 80 8.95 9.37 -9.87
CA GLU A 80 8.75 10.75 -10.35
C GLU A 80 7.94 11.58 -9.36
N PHE A 81 6.89 11.00 -8.78
CA PHE A 81 6.10 11.68 -7.76
C PHE A 81 6.84 11.77 -6.42
N LEU A 82 7.67 10.77 -6.09
CA LEU A 82 8.44 10.73 -4.87
C LEU A 82 9.59 11.74 -4.88
N ALA A 83 10.06 12.21 -6.04
CA ALA A 83 11.34 12.89 -6.21
C ALA A 83 11.62 14.02 -5.20
N GLU A 84 10.65 14.89 -4.93
CA GLU A 84 10.82 16.02 -4.00
C GLU A 84 10.94 15.56 -2.53
N GLU A 85 10.16 14.55 -2.13
CA GLU A 85 10.07 14.07 -0.73
C GLU A 85 10.91 12.80 -0.47
N ALA A 86 11.52 12.22 -1.50
CA ALA A 86 12.28 10.97 -1.45
C ALA A 86 13.38 11.02 -0.39
N HIS A 87 14.10 12.13 -0.35
CA HIS A 87 15.20 12.35 0.59
C HIS A 87 14.76 12.36 2.06
N THR A 88 13.49 12.67 2.33
CA THR A 88 12.89 12.61 3.66
C THR A 88 12.34 11.21 3.90
N ILE A 89 11.46 10.74 3.03
CA ILE A 89 10.73 9.47 3.20
C ILE A 89 11.68 8.28 3.34
N LEU A 90 12.74 8.23 2.55
CA LEU A 90 13.69 7.12 2.53
C LEU A 90 14.67 7.10 3.72
N ARG A 91 14.55 8.02 4.68
CA ARG A 91 15.36 8.01 5.91
C ARG A 91 14.93 6.95 6.92
N LEU A 92 13.67 6.53 6.86
CA LEU A 92 13.14 5.48 7.71
C LEU A 92 12.86 4.22 6.87
N PRO A 93 13.02 3.03 7.47
CA PRO A 93 12.60 1.79 6.81
C PRO A 93 11.09 1.83 6.53
N PRO A 94 10.64 1.25 5.41
CA PRO A 94 9.22 1.21 5.09
C PRO A 94 8.44 0.38 6.12
N GLY A 95 7.22 0.80 6.39
CA GLY A 95 6.30 0.21 7.36
C GLY A 95 5.28 -0.76 6.75
N ILE A 96 4.82 -1.72 7.55
CA ILE A 96 3.59 -2.48 7.22
C ILE A 96 2.37 -1.55 7.34
N THR A 97 2.30 -0.76 8.41
CA THR A 97 1.33 0.32 8.60
C THR A 97 2.03 1.67 8.77
N GLY A 98 1.27 2.75 8.78
CA GLY A 98 1.80 4.10 8.69
C GLY A 98 0.71 5.15 8.84
N LEU A 99 1.12 6.40 9.05
CA LEU A 99 0.21 7.50 9.34
C LEU A 99 -0.84 7.69 8.25
N TRP A 100 -0.45 7.62 6.98
CA TRP A 100 -1.38 7.72 5.86
C TRP A 100 -2.45 6.61 5.89
N GLN A 101 -2.05 5.35 6.14
CA GLN A 101 -2.95 4.19 6.15
C GLN A 101 -4.07 4.36 7.20
N VAL A 102 -3.74 4.92 8.36
CA VAL A 102 -4.69 5.11 9.45
C VAL A 102 -5.43 6.45 9.42
N SER A 103 -5.12 7.33 8.47
CA SER A 103 -5.73 8.65 8.36
C SER A 103 -7.06 8.65 7.59
N GLY A 104 -7.62 7.47 7.28
CA GLY A 104 -9.04 7.31 6.90
C GLY A 104 -9.43 7.88 5.54
N ARG A 105 -8.47 8.21 4.67
CA ARG A 105 -8.77 8.75 3.34
C ARG A 105 -8.38 7.75 2.25
N SER A 106 -9.19 6.70 2.12
CA SER A 106 -9.08 5.68 1.07
C SER A 106 -9.28 6.22 -0.36
N ASN A 107 -9.65 7.52 -0.50
CA ASN A 107 -9.84 8.25 -1.75
C ASN A 107 -8.87 9.45 -1.94
N THR A 108 -7.81 9.59 -1.14
CA THR A 108 -6.91 10.75 -1.32
C THR A 108 -6.00 10.64 -2.52
N ASP A 109 -5.82 11.82 -3.12
CA ASP A 109 -4.76 12.15 -4.06
C ASP A 109 -3.37 11.69 -3.57
N TYR A 110 -2.54 11.28 -4.51
CA TYR A 110 -1.20 10.77 -4.28
C TYR A 110 -0.34 11.76 -3.48
N ASN A 111 -0.51 13.07 -3.73
CA ASN A 111 0.18 14.14 -3.01
C ASN A 111 -0.11 14.14 -1.50
N PHE A 112 -1.35 13.83 -1.10
CA PHE A 112 -1.70 13.76 0.31
C PHE A 112 -1.00 12.58 1.01
N ARG A 113 -0.85 11.44 0.31
CA ARG A 113 -0.09 10.30 0.82
C ARG A 113 1.36 10.70 1.09
N LEU A 114 2.03 11.32 0.11
CA LEU A 114 3.41 11.80 0.28
C LEU A 114 3.56 12.78 1.43
N ALA A 115 2.62 13.73 1.56
CA ALA A 115 2.64 14.72 2.62
C ALA A 115 2.53 14.07 4.01
N MET A 116 1.69 13.05 4.17
CA MET A 116 1.55 12.31 5.43
C MET A 116 2.81 11.49 5.76
N ASP A 117 3.38 10.80 4.78
CA ASP A 117 4.59 9.99 4.98
C ASP A 117 5.81 10.90 5.30
N SER A 118 5.95 12.03 4.60
CA SER A 118 6.97 13.05 4.91
C SER A 118 6.77 13.67 6.29
N TRP A 119 5.53 14.00 6.65
CA TRP A 119 5.20 14.55 7.97
C TRP A 119 5.52 13.55 9.08
N TYR A 120 5.18 12.28 8.91
CA TYR A 120 5.48 11.21 9.86
C TYR A 120 6.98 11.12 10.11
N VAL A 121 7.81 11.11 9.05
CA VAL A 121 9.28 11.04 9.21
C VAL A 121 9.82 12.28 9.93
N LYS A 122 9.31 13.48 9.60
CA LYS A 122 9.77 14.74 10.20
C LYS A 122 9.36 14.89 11.67
N ASN A 123 8.27 14.26 12.09
CA ASN A 123 7.69 14.37 13.43
C ASN A 123 7.69 13.03 14.17
N TRP A 124 8.60 12.13 13.80
CA TRP A 124 8.62 10.80 14.37
C TRP A 124 8.87 10.84 15.88
N ASP A 125 7.97 10.23 16.64
CA ASP A 125 8.15 9.93 18.05
C ASP A 125 7.45 8.61 18.41
N LEU A 126 7.83 8.04 19.57
CA LEU A 126 7.31 6.76 20.02
C LEU A 126 5.79 6.78 20.29
N TRP A 127 5.25 7.95 20.70
CA TRP A 127 3.83 8.07 21.01
C TRP A 127 2.97 8.03 19.74
N LEU A 128 3.45 8.66 18.67
CA LEU A 128 2.85 8.60 17.34
C LEU A 128 2.74 7.16 16.84
N ASP A 129 3.81 6.37 17.03
CA ASP A 129 3.80 4.95 16.69
C ASP A 129 2.74 4.17 17.48
N VAL A 130 2.65 4.38 18.80
CA VAL A 130 1.60 3.78 19.64
C VAL A 130 0.20 4.15 19.13
N MET A 131 -0.03 5.42 18.81
CA MET A 131 -1.31 5.86 18.23
C MET A 131 -1.62 5.18 16.89
N ILE A 132 -0.62 5.02 16.02
CA ILE A 132 -0.81 4.37 14.72
C ILE A 132 -1.18 2.90 14.90
N VAL A 133 -0.58 2.18 15.86
CA VAL A 133 -0.97 0.78 16.16
C VAL A 133 -2.44 0.69 16.53
N PHE A 134 -2.91 1.52 17.47
CA PHE A 134 -4.31 1.48 17.90
C PHE A 134 -5.28 1.83 16.78
N LYS A 135 -4.95 2.84 15.96
CA LYS A 135 -5.78 3.17 14.79
C LYS A 135 -5.77 2.07 13.75
N THR A 136 -4.64 1.40 13.54
CA THR A 136 -4.52 0.26 12.61
C THR A 136 -5.47 -0.87 13.00
N ILE A 137 -5.58 -1.18 14.30
CA ILE A 137 -6.53 -2.18 14.80
C ILE A 137 -7.97 -1.80 14.42
N GLY A 138 -8.36 -0.53 14.62
CA GLY A 138 -9.68 -0.02 14.22
C GLY A 138 -9.96 -0.15 12.72
N VAL A 139 -8.99 0.25 11.89
CA VAL A 139 -9.07 0.16 10.41
C VAL A 139 -9.24 -1.28 9.94
N VAL A 140 -8.46 -2.22 10.52
CA VAL A 140 -8.53 -3.66 10.18
C VAL A 140 -9.87 -4.26 10.60
N LEU A 141 -10.36 -3.94 11.81
CA LEU A 141 -11.65 -4.44 12.30
C LEU A 141 -12.82 -3.91 11.45
N ASN A 142 -12.75 -2.66 11.00
CA ASN A 142 -13.77 -2.04 10.14
C ASN A 142 -13.63 -2.43 8.65
N ARG A 143 -12.59 -3.19 8.27
CA ARG A 143 -12.23 -3.53 6.88
C ARG A 143 -12.09 -2.30 5.98
N GLU A 144 -11.70 -1.16 6.56
CA GLU A 144 -11.47 0.08 5.83
C GLU A 144 -10.17 -0.02 5.04
N GLY A 145 -10.25 -0.34 3.74
CA GLY A 145 -9.08 -0.43 2.86
C GLY A 145 -8.87 -1.78 2.18
N ALA A 146 -9.52 -2.84 2.68
CA ALA A 146 -9.63 -4.13 1.99
C ALA A 146 -10.80 -4.07 0.99
N ARG A 147 -10.57 -3.45 -0.18
CA ARG A 147 -11.39 -3.63 -1.38
C ARG A 147 -10.51 -4.21 -2.46
#